data_AF-A0AAE1N713-F1
#
_entry.id   AF-A0AAE1N713-F1
#
_cell.length_a   1.000
_cell.length_b   1.000
_cell.length_c   1.000
_cell.angle_alpha   90.00
_cell.angle_beta   90.00
_cell.angle_gamma   90.00
#
_symmetry.space_group_name_H-M   'P 1'
#
loop_
_entity.id
_entity.type
_entity.pdbx_description
1 polymer ?
#
loop_
_entity_poly.entity_id
_entity_poly.type
_entity_poly.pdbx_seq_one_letter_code
_entity_poly.pdbx_strand_id
1 'polypeptide(L)'
;MLQMSRIKWGIISKGTFHLMKPILRPFPSKVKLLQMQTLPCARVLNSSWLRTLSVRAFSSSDYGDQSRGGLPRFFSEVLPPSKGNIVRVQGDEFWHMTKVLRLSASDRVELFNGKGGLVEGCIHNIDRTGLDFVALNDPKLIPPQINQWHVYAGFGTLKGGRADWLVEKCTELGASSVTPLLTERCRSISENRADRLERVILAASKQCQRLHEMVLKPPIEIDDLLHLIAHSKLSLLAAAKATPVLGALTSSQETSGLIIVGPEGDFTEKEVNMMIEAGAIAVGLGPHRLRVETATIALLAMVMLWSDSQQNSVF
;
A
#
# COMPACT_ATOMS: atom_id res chain seq x y z
N MET A 1 -60.69 4.10 -1.45
CA MET A 1 -61.11 5.47 -1.85
C MET A 1 -59.84 6.25 -2.21
N LEU A 2 -59.15 5.87 -3.30
CA LEU A 2 -59.23 6.47 -4.64
C LEU A 2 -59.04 7.99 -4.63
N GLN A 3 -57.83 8.48 -4.97
CA GLN A 3 -57.65 9.23 -6.23
C GLN A 3 -56.17 9.42 -6.61
N MET A 4 -55.85 8.88 -7.79
CA MET A 4 -54.70 9.19 -8.63
C MET A 4 -54.86 10.57 -9.30
N SER A 5 -53.75 11.25 -9.59
CA SER A 5 -53.64 12.22 -10.71
C SER A 5 -52.22 12.11 -11.30
N ARG A 6 -52.06 11.42 -12.43
CA ARG A 6 -52.14 11.86 -13.84
C ARG A 6 -50.91 12.64 -14.34
N ILE A 7 -50.14 11.90 -15.14
CA ILE A 7 -49.13 12.28 -16.13
C ILE A 7 -49.69 13.28 -17.15
N LYS A 8 -48.86 14.22 -17.61
CA LYS A 8 -49.01 14.89 -18.91
C LYS A 8 -47.69 14.83 -19.69
N TRP A 9 -47.78 14.21 -20.87
CA TRP A 9 -46.81 14.29 -21.96
C TRP A 9 -47.06 15.56 -22.79
N GLY A 10 -46.00 16.18 -23.30
CA GLY A 10 -46.04 17.19 -24.35
C GLY A 10 -44.99 16.87 -25.41
N ILE A 11 -45.41 16.83 -26.67
CA ILE A 11 -44.60 16.54 -27.88
C ILE A 11 -44.64 17.78 -28.81
N ILE A 12 -43.56 17.94 -29.59
CA ILE A 12 -43.37 18.70 -30.87
C ILE A 12 -43.20 20.24 -30.68
N SER A 13 -42.23 20.98 -31.25
CA SER A 13 -41.50 20.80 -32.52
C SER A 13 -40.29 21.76 -32.71
N LYS A 14 -39.34 21.31 -33.55
CA LYS A 14 -38.56 22.03 -34.60
C LYS A 14 -37.26 22.80 -34.29
N GLY A 15 -36.22 22.40 -35.05
CA GLY A 15 -35.09 23.21 -35.53
C GLY A 15 -33.79 22.99 -34.74
N THR A 16 -32.61 22.72 -35.30
CA THR A 16 -32.14 22.58 -36.68
C THR A 16 -30.77 21.90 -36.59
N PHE A 17 -30.53 20.83 -37.35
CA PHE A 17 -29.21 20.17 -37.44
C PHE A 17 -28.26 21.01 -38.29
N HIS A 18 -27.07 21.34 -37.77
CA HIS A 18 -25.95 21.80 -38.61
C HIS A 18 -24.85 20.74 -38.65
N LEU A 19 -24.68 20.18 -39.85
CA LEU A 19 -23.53 19.42 -40.31
C LEU A 19 -22.23 20.25 -40.13
N MET A 20 -21.25 19.72 -39.40
CA MET A 20 -19.84 20.09 -39.60
C MET A 20 -19.21 19.09 -40.57
N LYS A 21 -18.90 19.55 -41.78
CA LYS A 21 -18.00 18.90 -42.73
C LYS A 21 -16.62 19.59 -42.67
N PRO A 22 -15.52 18.85 -42.91
CA PRO A 22 -14.16 19.31 -42.67
C PRO A 22 -13.68 20.29 -43.75
N ILE A 23 -13.00 21.34 -43.32
CA ILE A 23 -12.36 22.33 -44.20
C ILE A 23 -10.89 21.95 -44.39
N LEU A 24 -10.56 21.50 -45.60
CA LEU A 24 -9.21 21.42 -46.16
C LEU A 24 -8.74 22.83 -46.57
N ARG A 25 -7.54 23.25 -46.13
CA ARG A 25 -6.70 24.26 -46.80
C ARG A 25 -5.20 24.02 -46.53
N PRO A 26 -4.31 24.51 -47.42
CA PRO A 26 -3.10 23.80 -47.85
C PRO A 26 -1.79 24.24 -47.16
N PHE A 27 -0.77 23.40 -47.35
CA PHE A 27 0.66 23.61 -47.06
C PHE A 27 1.21 24.97 -47.52
N PRO A 28 2.27 25.44 -46.83
CA PRO A 28 3.46 25.84 -47.55
C PRO A 28 4.72 25.12 -47.06
N SER A 29 5.48 24.71 -48.06
CA SER A 29 6.83 24.19 -48.08
C SER A 29 7.86 25.15 -47.44
N LYS A 30 8.76 24.60 -46.62
CA LYS A 30 10.17 25.01 -46.52
C LYS A 30 10.96 23.93 -45.77
N VAL A 31 11.55 23.04 -46.56
CA VAL A 31 12.58 22.08 -46.16
C VAL A 31 13.87 22.88 -45.92
N LYS A 32 14.42 22.80 -44.71
CA LYS A 32 15.82 23.14 -44.44
C LYS A 32 16.57 21.84 -44.17
N LEU A 33 17.37 21.44 -45.13
CA LEU A 33 18.42 20.43 -44.96
C LEU A 33 19.35 20.88 -43.83
N LEU A 34 19.55 20.04 -42.82
CA LEU A 34 20.82 19.99 -42.10
C LEU A 34 21.38 18.58 -42.22
N GLN A 35 22.63 18.55 -42.63
CA GLN A 35 23.42 17.43 -43.08
C GLN A 35 23.54 16.34 -42.01
N MET A 36 23.09 15.12 -42.34
CA MET A 36 23.61 13.91 -41.73
C MET A 36 25.05 13.76 -42.20
N GLN A 37 26.00 13.97 -41.29
CA GLN A 37 27.36 13.49 -41.46
C GLN A 37 27.34 11.96 -41.30
N THR A 38 27.64 11.28 -42.38
CA THR A 38 27.96 9.87 -42.42
C THR A 38 29.46 9.67 -42.16
N LEU A 39 29.75 8.50 -41.58
CA LEU A 39 31.00 7.71 -41.57
C LEU A 39 31.80 7.70 -40.24
N PRO A 40 32.51 6.59 -39.90
CA PRO A 40 32.44 5.24 -40.44
C PRO A 40 32.16 4.14 -39.39
N CYS A 41 31.59 3.04 -39.89
CA CYS A 41 31.61 1.74 -39.25
C CYS A 41 33.06 1.26 -39.11
N ALA A 42 33.55 1.11 -37.88
CA ALA A 42 34.76 0.37 -37.56
C ALA A 42 34.54 -0.44 -36.28
N ARG A 43 34.24 -1.72 -36.50
CA ARG A 43 34.53 -2.89 -35.65
C ARG A 43 35.29 -2.58 -34.35
N VAL A 44 34.61 -2.70 -33.22
CA VAL A 44 35.05 -3.54 -32.08
C VAL A 44 33.80 -4.20 -31.50
N LEU A 45 33.31 -5.23 -32.20
CA LEU A 45 32.49 -6.26 -31.57
C LEU A 45 33.44 -7.09 -30.71
N ASN A 46 33.53 -6.78 -29.41
CA ASN A 46 34.11 -7.74 -28.47
C ASN A 46 32.97 -8.64 -27.96
N SER A 47 32.66 -9.64 -28.78
CA SER A 47 31.70 -10.71 -28.54
C SER A 47 32.22 -11.71 -27.50
N SER A 48 32.54 -11.23 -26.29
CA SER A 48 33.01 -12.05 -25.17
C SER A 48 32.24 -11.83 -23.86
N TRP A 49 31.17 -11.04 -23.87
CA TRP A 49 30.44 -10.61 -22.66
C TRP A 49 29.23 -11.48 -22.27
N LEU A 50 28.98 -12.57 -22.99
CA LEU A 50 28.03 -13.63 -22.60
C LEU A 50 28.78 -14.92 -22.28
N ARG A 51 29.81 -14.86 -21.42
CA ARG A 51 30.31 -16.07 -20.77
C ARG A 51 29.28 -16.48 -19.74
N THR A 52 28.52 -17.52 -20.12
CA THR A 52 27.87 -18.51 -19.26
C THR A 52 27.85 -18.10 -17.79
N LEU A 53 26.76 -17.44 -17.38
CA LEU A 53 26.30 -17.48 -15.99
C LEU A 53 26.11 -18.96 -15.65
N SER A 54 27.14 -19.59 -15.10
CA SER A 54 26.99 -20.83 -14.35
C SER A 54 26.26 -20.43 -13.07
N VAL A 55 24.94 -20.29 -13.20
CA VAL A 55 24.06 -20.33 -12.04
C VAL A 55 24.33 -21.68 -11.42
N ARG A 56 24.86 -21.66 -10.21
CA ARG A 56 24.94 -22.83 -9.35
C ARG A 56 23.52 -23.34 -9.14
N ALA A 57 23.06 -24.24 -10.02
CA ALA A 57 21.98 -25.17 -9.72
C ALA A 57 22.58 -26.19 -8.74
N PHE A 58 22.71 -25.78 -7.48
CA PHE A 58 23.17 -26.68 -6.43
C PHE A 58 21.97 -27.40 -5.83
N SER A 59 22.14 -28.71 -5.81
CA SER A 59 21.25 -29.73 -5.29
C SER A 59 20.74 -29.39 -3.89
N SER A 60 19.45 -29.67 -3.72
CA SER A 60 18.71 -29.80 -2.48
C SER A 60 19.43 -30.71 -1.47
N SER A 61 20.19 -30.15 -0.54
CA SER A 61 20.45 -30.71 0.80
C SER A 61 21.52 -29.85 1.49
N ASP A 62 21.08 -28.79 2.17
CA ASP A 62 21.73 -28.14 3.33
C ASP A 62 21.22 -26.69 3.43
N TYR A 63 19.91 -26.55 3.62
CA TYR A 63 19.33 -25.37 4.23
C TYR A 63 18.84 -25.78 5.61
N GLY A 64 19.69 -25.54 6.62
CA GLY A 64 19.25 -25.48 8.00
C GLY A 64 18.28 -24.31 8.15
N ASP A 65 17.00 -24.66 8.28
CA ASP A 65 15.90 -23.85 8.79
C ASP A 65 15.45 -22.63 7.96
N GLN A 66 14.82 -22.90 6.80
CA GLN A 66 13.93 -21.96 6.09
C GLN A 66 12.46 -22.26 6.40
N SER A 67 12.02 -21.98 7.62
CA SER A 67 10.64 -22.32 8.03
C SER A 67 9.52 -21.51 7.32
N ARG A 68 9.82 -20.67 6.29
CA ARG A 68 8.84 -20.02 5.38
C ARG A 68 9.28 -19.81 3.91
N GLY A 69 10.09 -20.71 3.34
CA GLY A 69 10.22 -21.02 1.89
C GLY A 69 10.14 -19.90 0.82
N GLY A 70 10.96 -18.85 0.89
CA GLY A 70 11.10 -17.81 -0.15
C GLY A 70 12.51 -17.22 -0.22
N LEU A 71 12.86 -16.54 -1.33
CA LEU A 71 14.14 -15.83 -1.44
C LEU A 71 14.20 -14.64 -0.45
N PRO A 72 15.38 -14.31 0.09
CA PRO A 72 15.56 -13.09 0.87
C PRO A 72 15.20 -11.86 0.03
N ARG A 73 14.37 -10.97 0.59
CA ARG A 73 13.83 -9.79 -0.07
C ARG A 73 14.33 -8.51 0.58
N PHE A 74 14.76 -7.55 -0.23
CA PHE A 74 15.38 -6.29 0.20
C PHE A 74 14.71 -5.09 -0.47
N PHE A 75 14.66 -3.98 0.25
CA PHE A 75 14.04 -2.77 -0.29
C PHE A 75 15.00 -2.05 -1.25
N SER A 76 14.46 -1.54 -2.36
CA SER A 76 15.17 -0.64 -3.26
C SER A 76 14.18 0.31 -3.91
N GLU A 77 14.38 1.62 -3.75
CA GLU A 77 13.54 2.65 -4.39
C GLU A 77 13.53 2.51 -5.92
N VAL A 78 14.66 2.12 -6.48
CA VAL A 78 14.85 1.92 -7.92
C VAL A 78 15.03 0.44 -8.21
N LEU A 79 14.20 -0.10 -9.09
CA LEU A 79 14.34 -1.44 -9.63
C LEU A 79 15.00 -1.40 -11.02
N PRO A 80 15.80 -2.40 -11.41
CA PRO A 80 16.30 -2.52 -12.78
C PRO A 80 15.14 -2.52 -13.79
N PRO A 81 15.26 -1.87 -14.95
CA PRO A 81 14.13 -1.71 -15.88
C PRO A 81 13.75 -2.99 -16.64
N SER A 82 14.68 -3.92 -16.80
CA SER A 82 14.49 -5.17 -17.54
C SER A 82 15.49 -6.22 -17.08
N LYS A 83 15.26 -7.48 -17.48
CA LYS A 83 16.20 -8.58 -17.30
C LYS A 83 17.61 -8.21 -17.78
N GLY A 84 18.62 -8.59 -16.99
CA GLY A 84 20.04 -8.35 -17.28
C GLY A 84 20.55 -6.97 -16.87
N ASN A 85 19.68 -6.03 -16.54
CA ASN A 85 20.10 -4.73 -16.03
C ASN A 85 20.58 -4.82 -14.58
N ILE A 86 21.45 -3.88 -14.22
CA ILE A 86 22.12 -3.84 -12.93
C ILE A 86 21.60 -2.66 -12.12
N VAL A 87 21.35 -2.88 -10.83
CA VAL A 87 21.15 -1.83 -9.84
C VAL A 87 22.17 -2.00 -8.72
N ARG A 88 22.74 -0.88 -8.29
CA ARG A 88 23.68 -0.84 -7.18
C ARG A 88 22.91 -0.72 -5.86
N VAL A 89 23.10 -1.67 -4.96
CA VAL A 89 22.54 -1.63 -3.59
C VAL A 89 23.61 -1.11 -2.64
N GLN A 90 23.25 -0.12 -1.82
CA GLN A 90 24.16 0.59 -0.91
C GLN A 90 23.49 0.79 0.47
N GLY A 91 24.23 1.37 1.41
CA GLY A 91 23.70 1.75 2.72
C GLY A 91 23.26 0.55 3.58
N ASP A 92 22.13 0.72 4.27
CA ASP A 92 21.61 -0.23 5.25
C ASP A 92 21.28 -1.60 4.64
N GLU A 93 20.70 -1.62 3.43
CA GLU A 93 20.37 -2.87 2.73
C GLU A 93 21.64 -3.63 2.34
N PHE A 94 22.67 -2.94 1.85
CA PHE A 94 23.97 -3.55 1.57
C PHE A 94 24.61 -4.17 2.82
N TRP A 95 24.58 -3.45 3.95
CA TRP A 95 25.10 -3.96 5.21
C TRP A 95 24.28 -5.16 5.70
N HIS A 96 22.95 -5.10 5.61
CA HIS A 96 22.07 -6.19 6.00
C HIS A 96 22.34 -7.46 5.17
N MET A 97 22.44 -7.32 3.85
CA MET A 97 22.75 -8.41 2.93
C MET A 97 24.09 -9.08 3.25
N THR A 98 25.16 -8.30 3.42
CA THR A 98 26.53 -8.84 3.49
C THR A 98 27.04 -9.12 4.90
N LYS A 99 26.55 -8.43 5.93
CA LYS A 99 27.04 -8.57 7.32
C LYS A 99 26.09 -9.37 8.18
N VAL A 100 24.79 -9.17 8.03
CA VAL A 100 23.78 -9.90 8.82
C VAL A 100 23.49 -11.24 8.18
N LEU A 101 23.06 -11.24 6.92
CA LEU A 101 22.69 -12.46 6.19
C LEU A 101 23.89 -13.14 5.52
N ARG A 102 25.04 -12.46 5.46
CA ARG A 102 26.30 -12.98 4.94
C ARG A 102 26.20 -13.48 3.49
N LEU A 103 25.35 -12.83 2.70
CA LEU A 103 25.17 -13.13 1.28
C LEU A 103 26.43 -12.75 0.49
N SER A 104 26.66 -13.50 -0.57
CA SER A 104 27.86 -13.51 -1.40
C SER A 104 27.51 -13.48 -2.88
N ALA A 105 28.52 -13.35 -3.75
CA ALA A 105 28.31 -13.37 -5.18
C ALA A 105 27.63 -14.68 -5.63
N SER A 106 26.71 -14.57 -6.57
CA SER A 106 25.80 -15.61 -7.09
C SER A 106 24.60 -15.95 -6.19
N ASP A 107 24.52 -15.45 -4.96
CA ASP A 107 23.32 -15.66 -4.14
C ASP A 107 22.10 -14.94 -4.74
N ARG A 108 20.94 -15.61 -4.68
CA ARG A 108 19.69 -15.13 -5.25
C ARG A 108 18.90 -14.35 -4.21
N VAL A 109 18.37 -13.22 -4.64
CA VAL A 109 17.61 -12.30 -3.78
C VAL A 109 16.50 -11.63 -4.60
N GLU A 110 15.54 -11.05 -3.90
CA GLU A 110 14.50 -10.20 -4.49
C GLU A 110 14.71 -8.75 -4.08
N LEU A 111 14.50 -7.83 -5.02
CA LEU A 111 14.31 -6.41 -4.72
C LEU A 111 12.84 -6.03 -4.87
N PHE A 112 12.32 -5.26 -3.92
CA PHE A 112 10.99 -4.65 -3.99
C PHE A 112 11.05 -3.15 -3.69
N ASN A 113 10.07 -2.39 -4.20
CA ASN A 113 10.07 -0.92 -4.11
C ASN A 113 8.95 -0.32 -3.25
N GLY A 114 8.26 -1.15 -2.47
CA GLY A 114 7.13 -0.72 -1.64
C GLY A 114 5.88 -0.28 -2.42
N LYS A 115 5.88 -0.37 -3.75
CA LYS A 115 4.78 0.05 -4.65
C LYS A 115 4.27 -1.10 -5.52
N GLY A 116 4.50 -2.34 -5.07
CA GLY A 116 4.14 -3.56 -5.81
C GLY A 116 5.18 -4.04 -6.83
N GLY A 117 6.23 -3.25 -7.08
CA GLY A 117 7.34 -3.67 -7.92
C GLY A 117 8.15 -4.76 -7.21
N LEU A 118 8.41 -5.86 -7.92
CA LEU A 118 9.18 -6.99 -7.44
C LEU A 118 10.06 -7.54 -8.56
N VAL A 119 11.34 -7.74 -8.29
CA VAL A 119 12.26 -8.35 -9.25
C VAL A 119 13.19 -9.33 -8.56
N GLU A 120 13.36 -10.48 -9.19
CA GLU A 120 14.29 -11.50 -8.75
C GLU A 120 15.62 -11.34 -9.49
N GLY A 121 16.72 -11.49 -8.76
CA GLY A 121 18.05 -11.36 -9.30
C GLY A 121 19.10 -12.12 -8.50
N CYS A 122 20.35 -11.86 -8.83
CA CYS A 122 21.48 -12.36 -8.07
C CYS A 122 22.51 -11.25 -7.81
N ILE A 123 23.30 -11.47 -6.76
CA ILE A 123 24.44 -10.60 -6.45
C ILE A 123 25.57 -10.94 -7.42
N HIS A 124 26.06 -9.96 -8.18
CA HIS A 124 27.15 -10.18 -9.14
C HIS A 124 28.52 -9.80 -8.58
N ASN A 125 28.66 -8.56 -8.10
CA ASN A 125 29.88 -8.05 -7.50
C ASN A 125 29.59 -7.45 -6.13
N ILE A 126 30.54 -7.55 -5.22
CA ILE A 126 30.51 -6.93 -3.89
C ILE A 126 31.84 -6.20 -3.70
N ASP A 127 31.78 -4.93 -3.32
CA ASP A 127 32.96 -4.18 -2.88
C ASP A 127 32.68 -3.38 -1.60
N ARG A 128 33.57 -2.45 -1.24
CA ARG A 128 33.48 -1.70 0.04
C ARG A 128 32.31 -0.71 0.08
N THR A 129 31.75 -0.35 -1.07
CA THR A 129 30.75 0.72 -1.22
C THR A 129 29.34 0.22 -1.55
N GLY A 130 29.18 -1.09 -1.80
CA GLY A 130 27.91 -1.68 -2.17
C GLY A 130 28.05 -3.02 -2.88
N LEU A 131 26.91 -3.49 -3.40
CA LEU A 131 26.84 -4.67 -4.26
C LEU A 131 26.03 -4.41 -5.52
N ASP A 132 26.37 -5.13 -6.58
CA ASP A 132 25.67 -5.09 -7.86
C ASP A 132 24.62 -6.20 -7.90
N PHE A 133 23.35 -5.81 -7.93
CA PHE A 133 22.23 -6.71 -8.18
C PHE A 133 21.97 -6.77 -9.68
N VAL A 134 21.91 -7.99 -10.23
CA VAL A 134 21.58 -8.22 -11.65
C VAL A 134 20.22 -8.89 -11.74
N ALA A 135 19.30 -8.28 -12.49
CA ALA A 135 17.97 -8.83 -12.72
C ALA A 135 18.05 -10.14 -13.52
N LEU A 136 17.49 -11.23 -12.97
CA LEU A 136 17.40 -12.51 -13.68
C LEU A 136 16.12 -12.60 -14.53
N ASN A 137 15.11 -11.84 -14.17
CA ASN A 137 13.80 -11.75 -14.82
C ASN A 137 13.40 -10.28 -15.00
N ASP A 138 12.42 -10.02 -15.87
CA ASP A 138 11.81 -8.69 -15.94
C ASP A 138 11.06 -8.37 -14.64
N PRO A 139 11.09 -7.11 -14.15
CA PRO A 139 10.34 -6.72 -12.97
C PRO A 139 8.84 -6.99 -13.14
N LYS A 140 8.23 -7.52 -12.08
CA LYS A 140 6.79 -7.70 -11.97
C LYS A 140 6.20 -6.49 -11.26
N LEU A 141 5.02 -6.08 -11.70
CA LEU A 141 4.18 -5.15 -10.96
C LEU A 141 2.98 -5.92 -10.40
N ILE A 142 2.97 -6.10 -9.09
CA ILE A 142 1.92 -6.81 -8.38
C ILE A 142 0.93 -5.77 -7.85
N PRO A 143 -0.37 -5.82 -8.20
CA PRO A 143 -1.36 -4.86 -7.70
C PRO A 143 -1.57 -5.02 -6.19
N PRO A 144 -2.06 -3.98 -5.49
CA PRO A 144 -2.42 -4.10 -4.09
C PRO A 144 -3.61 -5.06 -3.91
N GLN A 145 -3.78 -5.56 -2.69
CA GLN A 145 -4.93 -6.39 -2.34
C GLN A 145 -6.24 -5.59 -2.46
N ILE A 146 -7.33 -6.30 -2.81
CA ILE A 146 -8.67 -5.71 -2.94
C ILE A 146 -9.20 -5.23 -1.58
N ASN A 147 -8.85 -5.92 -0.49
CA ASN A 147 -9.35 -5.64 0.85
C ASN A 147 -8.58 -4.47 1.48
N GLN A 148 -9.05 -3.24 1.26
CA GLN A 148 -8.40 -2.04 1.74
C GLN A 148 -9.06 -1.48 3.00
N TRP A 149 -8.41 -1.73 4.14
CA TRP A 149 -8.81 -1.18 5.43
C TRP A 149 -7.95 0.02 5.80
N HIS A 150 -8.62 1.14 6.11
CA HIS A 150 -7.99 2.40 6.51
C HIS A 150 -8.22 2.67 7.99
N VAL A 151 -7.14 2.77 8.76
CA VAL A 151 -7.18 2.98 10.21
C VAL A 151 -7.14 4.47 10.53
N TYR A 152 -8.10 4.94 11.31
CA TYR A 152 -8.16 6.27 11.91
C TYR A 152 -8.13 6.09 13.42
N ALA A 153 -7.05 6.52 14.06
CA ALA A 153 -6.87 6.25 15.47
C ALA A 153 -6.31 7.46 16.23
N GLY A 154 -6.88 7.72 17.41
CA GLY A 154 -6.46 8.80 18.31
C GLY A 154 -5.17 8.51 19.07
N PHE A 155 -4.06 8.25 18.37
CA PHE A 155 -2.81 7.82 19.01
C PHE A 155 -1.75 8.92 19.20
N GLY A 156 -2.07 10.18 18.89
CA GLY A 156 -1.13 11.30 18.96
C GLY A 156 -0.49 11.49 20.34
N THR A 157 -1.27 11.23 21.40
CA THR A 157 -0.85 11.39 22.80
C THR A 157 -0.19 10.14 23.40
N LEU A 158 -0.11 9.02 22.68
CA LEU A 158 0.47 7.78 23.21
C LEU A 158 1.96 7.94 23.51
N LYS A 159 2.34 7.61 24.75
CA LYS A 159 3.73 7.66 25.26
C LYS A 159 4.41 6.29 25.20
N GLY A 160 5.73 6.27 25.36
CA GLY A 160 6.50 5.04 25.57
C GLY A 160 6.53 4.09 24.37
N GLY A 161 6.60 4.62 23.14
CA GLY A 161 6.67 3.79 21.92
C GLY A 161 5.37 3.09 21.52
N ARG A 162 4.26 3.34 22.22
CA ARG A 162 2.98 2.67 21.94
C ARG A 162 2.38 3.02 20.58
N ALA A 163 2.60 4.22 20.06
CA ALA A 163 2.18 4.53 18.68
C ALA A 163 3.06 3.82 17.65
N ASP A 164 4.37 3.70 17.89
CA ASP A 164 5.27 2.94 17.02
C ASP A 164 4.79 1.50 16.94
N TRP A 165 4.48 0.89 18.09
CA TRP A 165 3.93 -0.45 18.14
C TRP A 165 2.57 -0.58 17.44
N LEU A 166 1.66 0.39 17.60
CA LEU A 166 0.39 0.44 16.86
C LEU A 166 0.64 0.45 15.34
N VAL A 167 1.52 1.33 14.87
CA VAL A 167 1.83 1.49 13.44
C VAL A 167 2.55 0.28 12.86
N GLU A 168 3.50 -0.30 13.61
CA GLU A 168 4.16 -1.56 13.28
C GLU A 168 3.13 -2.66 13.07
N LYS A 169 2.22 -2.86 14.03
CA LYS A 169 1.21 -3.92 13.94
C LYS A 169 0.12 -3.64 12.91
N CYS A 170 -0.23 -2.39 12.65
CA CYS A 170 -1.09 -2.05 11.50
C CYS A 170 -0.42 -2.43 10.17
N THR A 171 0.90 -2.21 10.05
CA THR A 171 1.67 -2.58 8.87
C THR A 171 1.71 -4.09 8.68
N GLU A 172 2.03 -4.84 9.73
CA GLU A 172 2.09 -6.31 9.72
C GLU A 172 0.74 -6.96 9.40
N LEU A 173 -0.35 -6.43 9.97
CA LEU A 173 -1.70 -6.95 9.76
C LEU A 173 -2.32 -6.56 8.42
N GLY A 174 -1.65 -5.72 7.62
CA GLY A 174 -2.09 -5.41 6.26
C GLY A 174 -2.99 -4.19 6.11
N ALA A 175 -3.05 -3.27 7.09
CA ALA A 175 -3.78 -2.01 6.90
C ALA A 175 -3.25 -1.24 5.67
N SER A 176 -4.14 -0.65 4.88
CA SER A 176 -3.77 0.11 3.68
C SER A 176 -3.24 1.49 4.02
N SER A 177 -3.80 2.11 5.07
CA SER A 177 -3.23 3.32 5.65
C SER A 177 -3.50 3.42 7.14
N VAL A 178 -2.70 4.22 7.82
CA VAL A 178 -2.97 4.70 9.17
C VAL A 178 -2.99 6.23 9.16
N THR A 179 -4.00 6.81 9.81
CA THR A 179 -4.23 8.25 9.90
C THR A 179 -4.34 8.61 11.38
N PRO A 180 -3.50 9.51 11.91
CA PRO A 180 -3.69 10.06 13.24
C PRO A 180 -5.01 10.85 13.29
N LEU A 181 -5.87 10.53 14.24
CA LEU A 181 -7.13 11.25 14.43
C LEU A 181 -6.96 12.30 15.54
N LEU A 182 -7.24 13.56 15.19
CA LEU A 182 -7.30 14.65 16.14
C LEU A 182 -8.71 14.72 16.73
N THR A 183 -8.79 14.62 18.05
CA THR A 183 -10.05 14.60 18.81
C THR A 183 -9.99 15.60 19.95
N GLU A 184 -11.12 15.84 20.62
CA GLU A 184 -11.16 16.73 21.79
C GLU A 184 -10.12 16.34 22.86
N ARG A 185 -9.91 15.03 23.05
CA ARG A 185 -9.01 14.42 24.03
C ARG A 185 -7.65 14.00 23.44
N CYS A 186 -7.40 14.29 22.16
CA CYS A 186 -6.14 14.03 21.46
C CYS A 186 -5.90 15.11 20.40
N ARG A 187 -5.46 16.30 20.82
CA ARG A 187 -5.44 17.50 19.97
C ARG A 187 -4.23 17.66 19.06
N SER A 188 -3.19 16.86 19.25
CA SER A 188 -1.97 16.97 18.42
C SER A 188 -1.25 15.64 18.30
N ILE A 189 -0.47 15.54 17.22
CA ILE A 189 0.66 14.64 17.09
C ILE A 189 1.92 15.50 17.05
N SER A 190 2.98 15.11 17.73
CA SER A 190 4.24 15.85 17.66
C SER A 190 4.82 15.81 16.24
N GLU A 191 5.26 16.94 15.71
CA GLU A 191 5.77 17.08 14.33
C GLU A 191 6.91 16.09 14.01
N ASN A 192 7.85 15.88 14.95
CA ASN A 192 8.98 14.94 14.79
C ASN A 192 8.59 13.44 14.77
N ARG A 193 7.29 13.12 14.78
CA ARG A 193 6.80 11.75 14.84
C ARG A 193 6.56 11.14 13.46
N ALA A 194 6.30 11.94 12.43
CA ALA A 194 6.01 11.44 11.09
C ALA A 194 7.18 10.60 10.53
N ASP A 195 8.38 11.19 10.40
CA ASP A 195 9.60 10.52 9.92
C ASP A 195 9.96 9.27 10.73
N ARG A 196 9.63 9.28 12.02
CA ARG A 196 9.84 8.12 12.90
C ARG A 196 8.85 7.00 12.56
N LEU A 197 7.57 7.32 12.40
CA LEU A 197 6.54 6.34 12.05
C LEU A 197 6.74 5.80 10.63
N GLU A 198 7.18 6.61 9.67
CA GLU A 198 7.53 6.14 8.33
C GLU A 198 8.67 5.11 8.36
N ARG A 199 9.71 5.37 9.16
CA ARG A 199 10.78 4.37 9.37
C ARG A 199 10.28 3.08 10.02
N VAL A 200 9.32 3.17 10.95
CA VAL A 200 8.66 1.99 11.53
C VAL A 200 7.88 1.22 10.47
N ILE A 201 7.14 1.92 9.59
CA ILE A 201 6.40 1.31 8.48
C ILE A 201 7.34 0.60 7.52
N LEU A 202 8.44 1.23 7.11
CA LEU A 202 9.42 0.62 6.21
C LEU A 202 10.05 -0.63 6.84
N ALA A 203 10.46 -0.54 8.12
CA ALA A 203 11.03 -1.66 8.85
C ALA A 203 10.04 -2.83 8.97
N ALA A 204 8.79 -2.55 9.34
CA ALA A 204 7.73 -3.54 9.46
C ALA A 204 7.38 -4.15 8.10
N SER A 205 7.30 -3.36 7.03
CA SER A 205 7.01 -3.82 5.66
C SER A 205 8.07 -4.81 5.18
N LYS A 206 9.35 -4.53 5.46
CA LYS A 206 10.45 -5.46 5.17
C LYS A 206 10.31 -6.77 5.96
N GLN A 207 10.03 -6.67 7.26
CA GLN A 207 9.93 -7.84 8.13
C GLN A 207 8.76 -8.76 7.76
N CYS A 208 7.58 -8.18 7.49
CA CYS A 208 6.39 -8.93 7.08
C CYS A 208 6.36 -9.25 5.59
N GLN A 209 7.40 -8.84 4.84
CA GLN A 209 7.58 -9.08 3.40
C GLN A 209 6.43 -8.54 2.54
N ARG A 210 5.81 -7.43 2.96
CA ARG A 210 4.73 -6.80 2.18
C ARG A 210 5.31 -6.03 0.98
N LEU A 211 4.64 -6.14 -0.18
CA LEU A 211 5.09 -5.49 -1.42
C LEU A 211 4.59 -4.04 -1.58
N HIS A 212 3.53 -3.70 -0.88
CA HIS A 212 2.94 -2.36 -0.84
C HIS A 212 3.09 -1.82 0.57
N GLU A 213 3.82 -0.72 0.73
CA GLU A 213 3.94 -0.05 2.02
C GLU A 213 2.59 0.48 2.49
N MET A 214 2.34 0.41 3.80
CA MET A 214 1.19 1.10 4.39
C MET A 214 1.41 2.61 4.30
N VAL A 215 0.38 3.36 3.89
CA VAL A 215 0.49 4.82 3.82
C VAL A 215 0.27 5.43 5.21
N LEU A 216 1.21 6.24 5.70
CA LEU A 216 0.98 7.17 6.80
C LEU A 216 0.31 8.43 6.24
N LYS A 217 -0.95 8.66 6.59
CA LYS A 217 -1.66 9.88 6.19
C LYS A 217 -1.42 11.01 7.20
N PRO A 218 -1.48 12.29 6.77
CA PRO A 218 -1.43 13.41 7.69
C PRO A 218 -2.58 13.34 8.70
N PRO A 219 -2.43 13.94 9.89
CA PRO A 219 -3.50 14.00 10.87
C PRO A 219 -4.74 14.69 10.31
N ILE A 220 -5.92 14.21 10.70
CA ILE A 220 -7.21 14.82 10.34
C ILE A 220 -8.06 15.08 11.58
N GLU A 221 -8.98 16.04 11.49
CA GLU A 221 -9.97 16.31 12.53
C GLU A 221 -11.22 15.42 12.36
N ILE A 222 -12.08 15.39 13.39
CA ILE A 222 -13.34 14.65 13.35
C ILE A 222 -14.21 15.10 12.17
N ASP A 223 -14.32 16.40 11.93
CA ASP A 223 -15.18 16.95 10.87
C ASP A 223 -14.78 16.44 9.47
N ASP A 224 -13.46 16.39 9.19
CA ASP A 224 -12.94 15.79 7.96
C ASP A 224 -13.22 14.29 7.88
N LEU A 225 -13.12 13.58 9.01
CA LEU A 225 -13.45 12.16 9.08
C LEU A 225 -14.94 11.90 8.79
N LEU A 226 -15.86 12.77 9.22
CA LEU A 226 -17.30 12.63 8.94
C LEU A 226 -17.57 12.58 7.43
N HIS A 227 -16.87 13.40 6.65
CA HIS A 227 -16.97 13.36 5.19
C HIS A 227 -16.52 12.02 4.62
N LEU A 228 -15.45 11.42 5.16
CA LEU A 228 -14.98 10.10 4.72
C LEU A 228 -15.96 8.98 5.09
N ILE A 229 -16.55 9.06 6.29
CA ILE A 229 -17.56 8.09 6.75
C ILE A 229 -18.77 8.11 5.82
N ALA A 230 -19.29 9.30 5.48
CA ALA A 230 -20.47 9.46 4.63
C ALA A 230 -20.32 8.91 3.21
N HIS A 231 -19.09 8.82 2.69
CA HIS A 231 -18.79 8.25 1.37
C HIS A 231 -18.28 6.80 1.44
N SER A 232 -18.04 6.28 2.64
CA SER A 232 -17.63 4.90 2.83
C SER A 232 -18.84 4.00 2.90
N LYS A 233 -18.74 2.82 2.28
CA LYS A 233 -19.78 1.80 2.40
C LYS A 233 -19.75 1.06 3.74
N LEU A 234 -18.60 1.08 4.43
CA LEU A 234 -18.43 0.46 5.73
C LEU A 234 -17.45 1.26 6.58
N SER A 235 -17.91 1.69 7.75
CA SER A 235 -17.12 2.42 8.73
C SER A 235 -17.39 1.83 10.11
N LEU A 236 -16.39 1.24 10.74
CA LEU A 236 -16.51 0.58 12.04
C LEU A 236 -15.92 1.46 13.12
N LEU A 237 -16.78 1.91 14.03
CA LEU A 237 -16.41 2.71 15.19
C LEU A 237 -16.27 1.82 16.42
N ALA A 238 -15.05 1.65 16.93
CA ALA A 238 -14.83 0.93 18.17
C ALA A 238 -15.44 1.72 19.34
N ALA A 239 -16.48 1.17 19.96
CA ALA A 239 -17.21 1.82 21.06
C ALA A 239 -17.53 0.81 22.17
N ALA A 240 -17.41 1.26 23.42
CA ALA A 240 -17.77 0.43 24.57
C ALA A 240 -19.28 0.12 24.57
N LYS A 241 -19.64 -1.10 24.98
CA LYS A 241 -21.04 -1.59 25.09
C LYS A 241 -21.83 -1.63 23.77
N ALA A 242 -21.18 -1.46 22.63
CA ALA A 242 -21.80 -1.64 21.32
C ALA A 242 -21.95 -3.12 20.96
N THR A 243 -22.73 -3.40 19.91
CA THR A 243 -22.94 -4.75 19.37
C THR A 243 -21.60 -5.40 19.01
N PRO A 244 -21.36 -6.70 19.32
CA PRO A 244 -20.14 -7.38 18.94
C PRO A 244 -19.82 -7.21 17.45
N VAL A 245 -18.55 -6.93 17.13
CA VAL A 245 -18.11 -6.65 15.74
C VAL A 245 -18.55 -7.71 14.73
N LEU A 246 -18.54 -8.99 15.11
CA LEU A 246 -18.99 -10.09 14.25
C LEU A 246 -20.45 -9.91 13.79
N GLY A 247 -21.34 -9.43 14.65
CA GLY A 247 -22.74 -9.19 14.28
C GLY A 247 -22.92 -8.04 13.28
N ALA A 248 -22.03 -7.05 13.30
CA ALA A 248 -22.03 -5.98 12.31
C ALA A 248 -21.49 -6.46 10.96
N LEU A 249 -20.44 -7.30 10.97
CA LEU A 249 -19.81 -7.81 9.75
C LEU A 249 -20.66 -8.83 8.99
N THR A 250 -21.41 -9.69 9.67
CA THR A 250 -22.26 -10.70 9.01
C THR A 250 -23.36 -10.10 8.12
N SER A 251 -23.69 -8.83 8.30
CA SER A 251 -24.68 -8.12 7.50
C SER A 251 -24.07 -7.37 6.30
N SER A 252 -22.74 -7.36 6.18
CA SER A 252 -22.01 -6.63 5.15
C SER A 252 -21.38 -7.59 4.13
N GLN A 253 -21.28 -7.16 2.88
CA GLN A 253 -20.47 -7.80 1.84
C GLN A 253 -19.19 -7.02 1.54
N GLU A 254 -18.98 -5.88 2.21
CA GLU A 254 -17.87 -4.97 1.95
C GLU A 254 -16.60 -5.45 2.67
N THR A 255 -15.57 -5.82 1.89
CA THR A 255 -14.27 -6.29 2.39
C THR A 255 -13.23 -5.17 2.56
N SER A 256 -13.69 -3.92 2.47
CA SER A 256 -12.89 -2.70 2.59
C SER A 256 -13.67 -1.65 3.36
N GLY A 257 -12.97 -0.76 4.06
CA GLY A 257 -13.66 0.25 4.86
C GLY A 257 -12.75 1.01 5.82
N LEU A 258 -13.40 1.76 6.71
CA LEU A 258 -12.75 2.57 7.73
C LEU A 258 -12.81 1.85 9.08
N ILE A 259 -11.69 1.87 9.81
CA ILE A 259 -11.60 1.46 11.21
C ILE A 259 -11.35 2.71 12.03
N ILE A 260 -12.20 3.00 13.01
CA ILE A 260 -12.14 4.23 13.80
C ILE A 260 -11.99 3.86 15.28
N VAL A 261 -10.90 4.33 15.90
CA VAL A 261 -10.56 4.04 17.29
C VAL A 261 -10.21 5.32 18.05
N GLY A 262 -10.86 5.51 19.20
CA GLY A 262 -10.67 6.71 20.03
C GLY A 262 -9.32 6.78 20.73
N PRO A 263 -8.99 7.94 21.33
CA PRO A 263 -7.77 8.12 22.11
C PRO A 263 -7.85 7.45 23.49
N GLU A 264 -6.79 7.60 24.32
CA GLU A 264 -6.79 7.07 25.70
C GLU A 264 -7.96 7.57 26.55
N GLY A 265 -8.37 8.82 26.30
CA GLY A 265 -9.53 9.43 26.94
C GLY A 265 -10.87 9.00 26.38
N ASP A 266 -10.90 8.11 25.37
CA ASP A 266 -12.08 7.79 24.55
C ASP A 266 -12.64 8.98 23.77
N PHE A 267 -13.59 8.74 22.88
CA PHE A 267 -14.39 9.78 22.25
C PHE A 267 -15.35 10.43 23.26
N THR A 268 -15.78 11.66 22.98
CA THR A 268 -16.94 12.23 23.66
C THR A 268 -18.24 11.64 23.11
N GLU A 269 -19.32 11.71 23.89
CA GLU A 269 -20.64 11.27 23.39
C GLU A 269 -21.05 12.05 22.13
N LYS A 270 -20.70 13.34 22.07
CA LYS A 270 -20.91 14.18 20.89
C LYS A 270 -20.16 13.64 19.67
N GLU A 271 -18.87 13.33 19.81
CA GLU A 271 -18.06 12.76 18.72
C GLU A 271 -18.62 11.41 18.23
N VAL A 272 -19.01 10.53 19.16
CA VAL A 272 -19.63 9.24 18.82
C VAL A 272 -20.93 9.44 18.03
N ASN A 273 -21.82 10.32 18.50
CA ASN A 273 -23.09 10.58 17.84
C ASN A 273 -22.90 11.16 16.43
N MET A 274 -21.98 12.13 16.27
CA MET A 274 -21.68 12.69 14.95
C MET A 274 -21.19 11.63 13.96
N MET A 275 -20.32 10.71 14.41
CA MET A 275 -19.82 9.63 13.55
C MET A 275 -20.91 8.62 13.19
N ILE A 276 -21.81 8.28 14.13
CA ILE A 276 -22.95 7.39 13.86
C ILE A 276 -23.94 8.06 12.89
N GLU A 277 -24.25 9.35 13.07
CA GLU A 277 -25.09 10.13 12.17
C GLU A 277 -24.49 10.22 10.75
N ALA A 278 -23.16 10.29 10.65
CA ALA A 278 -22.45 10.24 9.36
C ALA A 278 -22.46 8.84 8.70
N GLY A 279 -22.88 7.78 9.41
CA GLY A 279 -23.01 6.42 8.88
C GLY A 279 -22.05 5.39 9.47
N ALA A 280 -21.31 5.71 10.53
CA ALA A 280 -20.46 4.73 11.21
C ALA A 280 -21.28 3.73 12.03
N ILE A 281 -20.85 2.47 12.01
CA ILE A 281 -21.43 1.39 12.79
C ILE A 281 -20.60 1.22 14.06
N ALA A 282 -21.21 1.50 15.21
CA ALA A 282 -20.58 1.25 16.50
C ALA A 282 -20.44 -0.25 16.76
N VAL A 283 -19.23 -0.70 17.11
CA VAL A 283 -18.91 -2.11 17.36
C VAL A 283 -18.14 -2.31 18.67
N GLY A 284 -18.49 -3.38 19.38
CA GLY A 284 -17.84 -3.83 20.60
C GLY A 284 -16.75 -4.87 20.33
N LEU A 285 -15.64 -4.77 21.05
CA LEU A 285 -14.45 -5.64 20.94
C LEU A 285 -14.30 -6.59 22.16
N GLY A 286 -15.43 -6.99 22.73
CA GLY A 286 -15.49 -7.83 23.93
C GLY A 286 -15.81 -7.07 25.22
N PRO A 287 -15.80 -7.75 26.38
CA PRO A 287 -16.30 -7.20 27.64
C PRO A 287 -15.31 -6.28 28.36
N HIS A 288 -14.04 -6.28 27.96
CA HIS A 288 -12.98 -5.54 28.65
C HIS A 288 -12.68 -4.21 27.96
N ARG A 289 -12.24 -3.23 28.75
CA ARG A 289 -11.70 -1.97 28.22
C ARG A 289 -10.32 -2.23 27.62
N LEU A 290 -10.21 -2.10 26.30
CA LEU A 290 -8.96 -2.22 25.58
C LEU A 290 -8.25 -0.86 25.51
N ARG A 291 -6.91 -0.88 25.46
CA ARG A 291 -6.12 0.31 25.12
C ARG A 291 -6.24 0.61 23.63
N VAL A 292 -5.94 1.85 23.23
CA VAL A 292 -6.02 2.33 21.83
C VAL A 292 -5.34 1.37 20.86
N GLU A 293 -4.08 1.02 21.13
CA GLU A 293 -3.30 0.10 20.30
C GLU A 293 -3.88 -1.31 20.25
N THR A 294 -4.38 -1.82 21.38
CA THR A 294 -4.98 -3.16 21.47
C THR A 294 -6.32 -3.20 20.73
N ALA A 295 -7.16 -2.18 20.88
CA ALA A 295 -8.44 -2.08 20.18
C ALA A 295 -8.23 -1.99 18.67
N THR A 296 -7.26 -1.19 18.24
CA THR A 296 -6.90 -1.02 16.82
C THR A 296 -6.48 -2.35 16.20
N ILE A 297 -5.55 -3.07 16.84
CA ILE A 297 -5.03 -4.35 16.34
C ILE A 297 -6.11 -5.43 16.38
N ALA A 298 -6.90 -5.51 17.45
CA ALA A 298 -7.97 -6.50 17.56
C ALA A 298 -9.02 -6.32 16.46
N LEU A 299 -9.46 -5.08 16.22
CA LEU A 299 -10.43 -4.77 15.18
C LEU A 299 -9.84 -5.00 13.78
N LEU A 300 -8.61 -4.54 13.53
CA LEU A 300 -7.93 -4.75 12.25
C LEU A 300 -7.73 -6.24 11.95
N ALA A 301 -7.20 -7.02 12.89
CA ALA A 301 -7.01 -8.45 12.71
C ALA A 301 -8.34 -9.15 12.41
N MET A 302 -9.40 -8.79 13.13
CA MET A 302 -10.73 -9.34 12.93
C MET A 302 -11.27 -9.07 11.53
N VAL A 303 -11.23 -7.80 11.06
CA VAL A 303 -11.77 -7.47 9.73
C VAL A 303 -10.89 -8.03 8.60
N MET A 304 -9.58 -8.14 8.80
CA MET A 304 -8.69 -8.75 7.81
C MET A 304 -8.97 -10.23 7.65
N LEU A 305 -9.09 -10.98 8.75
CA LEU A 305 -9.46 -12.41 8.73
C LEU A 305 -10.87 -12.62 8.16
N TRP A 306 -11.81 -11.77 8.53
CA TRP A 306 -13.15 -11.83 7.96
C TRP A 306 -13.13 -11.55 6.45
N SER A 307 -12.45 -10.51 6.00
CA SER A 307 -12.36 -10.14 4.59
C SER A 307 -11.67 -11.22 3.75
N ASP A 308 -10.67 -11.90 4.30
CA ASP A 308 -10.02 -13.07 3.69
C ASP A 308 -11.00 -14.24 3.54
N SER A 309 -11.81 -14.52 4.58
CA SER A 309 -12.83 -15.58 4.53
C SER A 309 -13.91 -15.35 3.46
N GLN A 310 -14.21 -14.09 3.13
CA GLN A 310 -15.17 -13.76 2.08
C GLN A 310 -14.60 -14.04 0.68
N GLN A 311 -13.30 -13.89 0.46
CA GLN A 311 -12.69 -14.12 -0.87
C GLN A 311 -12.70 -15.61 -1.27
N ASN A 312 -12.54 -16.51 -0.31
CA ASN A 312 -12.63 -17.96 -0.54
C ASN A 312 -14.06 -18.47 -0.78
N SER A 313 -15.07 -17.62 -0.55
CA SER A 313 -16.48 -17.98 -0.74
C SER A 313 -17.00 -17.62 -2.14
N VAL A 314 -16.17 -17.02 -3.00
CA VAL A 314 -16.53 -16.55 -4.36
C VAL A 314 -16.07 -17.52 -5.46
N PHE A 315 -15.56 -18.71 -5.10
CA PHE A 315 -15.18 -19.77 -6.05
C PHE A 315 -15.99 -21.05 -5.85
#